data_AF-A0A3N1ZR30-F1
#
_entry.id   AF-A0A3N1ZR30-F1
#
_cell.length_a   1.000
_cell.length_b   1.000
_cell.length_c   1.000
_cell.angle_alpha   90.00
_cell.angle_beta   90.00
_cell.angle_gamma   90.00
#
_symmetry.space_group_name_H-M   'P 1'
#
loop_
_entity.id
_entity.type
_entity.pdbx_description
1 polymer ?
#
loop_
_entity_poly.entity_id
_entity_poly.type
_entity_poly.pdbx_seq_one_letter_code
_entity_poly.pdbx_strand_id
1 'polypeptide(L)'
;MSAELGLVRELLAHSTGEDEEGRLLALLRALDTEELNELLDDHTADRLLGALDNHLLGPRNRDAVIDLVAVQRAGELDLHSRAAVIYGLQTGRTGHRGEEAIAGLVCAVEGAELTHLKNIVNLRSDHHDLEGLVFKDLDDRDIRQRVLDHIHAQAQGMPVTEAKVLSDIDDTVFCKLHDHRYPRGTLYPGVLAFQEALDMGPDDDPLSIGDLTFVTARPMDFFGLVENHSRESLKKAGVADLSVMSGSPFSLLSLDTMAGKKLENIAHHVQLYPEYRMTFMGDSGQGDVQVGERLWQEFPEAMDAVFIHDVVDTGIQARREHAEHRVWFHDTYVGAAAKALELGLISRTRWKHVVDEAAQALEEIVWDSGEQEAAMRALFERDLADGAGMAS
;
A
#
# COMPACT_ATOMS: atom_id res chain seq x y z
N MET A 1 -8.10 15.61 -29.84
CA MET A 1 -6.94 14.80 -30.25
C MET A 1 -6.29 15.44 -31.47
N SER A 2 -5.14 16.08 -31.27
CA SER A 2 -4.34 16.67 -32.35
C SER A 2 -3.72 15.59 -33.23
N ALA A 3 -3.21 16.02 -34.40
CA ALA A 3 -2.51 15.12 -35.31
C ALA A 3 -1.22 14.61 -34.65
N GLU A 4 -0.52 15.48 -33.93
CA GLU A 4 0.73 15.25 -33.24
C GLU A 4 0.59 14.15 -32.17
N LEU A 5 -0.43 14.25 -31.29
CA LEU A 5 -0.70 13.24 -30.27
C LEU A 5 -1.02 11.86 -30.88
N GLY A 6 -1.79 11.85 -31.97
CA GLY A 6 -2.10 10.62 -32.72
C GLY A 6 -0.85 9.97 -33.31
N LEU A 7 0.06 10.76 -33.88
CA LEU A 7 1.32 10.27 -34.43
C LEU A 7 2.26 9.72 -33.34
N VAL A 8 2.33 10.36 -32.17
CA VAL A 8 3.14 9.86 -31.04
C VAL A 8 2.64 8.48 -30.59
N ARG A 9 1.32 8.33 -30.43
CA ARG A 9 0.72 7.04 -30.05
C ARG A 9 0.98 5.94 -31.10
N GLU A 10 0.93 6.27 -32.38
CA GLU A 10 1.22 5.32 -33.47
C GLU A 10 2.69 4.87 -33.46
N LEU A 11 3.63 5.79 -33.24
CA LEU A 11 5.05 5.48 -33.14
C LEU A 11 5.35 4.58 -31.93
N LEU A 12 4.76 4.86 -30.77
CA LEU A 12 4.94 4.06 -29.56
C LEU A 12 4.25 2.69 -29.60
N ALA A 13 3.38 2.44 -30.58
CA ALA A 13 2.75 1.13 -30.80
C ALA A 13 3.66 0.14 -31.57
N HIS A 14 4.76 0.62 -32.17
CA HIS A 14 5.67 -0.18 -32.98
C HIS A 14 7.12 -0.05 -32.46
N SER A 15 8.00 -1.00 -32.80
CA SER A 15 9.42 -0.94 -32.39
C SER A 15 10.11 0.26 -33.05
N THR A 16 10.59 1.21 -32.24
CA THR A 16 11.22 2.45 -32.71
C THR A 16 12.67 2.23 -33.16
N GLY A 17 12.99 2.57 -34.41
CA GLY A 17 14.36 2.68 -34.90
C GLY A 17 14.98 4.07 -34.67
N GLU A 18 16.29 4.24 -34.87
CA GLU A 18 17.03 5.51 -34.59
C GLU A 18 16.40 6.77 -35.23
N ASP A 19 15.91 6.68 -36.47
CA ASP A 19 15.25 7.78 -37.18
C ASP A 19 13.86 8.14 -36.58
N GLU A 20 13.20 7.16 -35.96
CA GLU A 20 11.89 7.31 -35.33
C GLU A 20 12.01 7.94 -33.94
N GLU A 21 13.10 7.69 -33.21
CA GLU A 21 13.38 8.30 -31.91
C GLU A 21 13.62 9.82 -32.02
N GLY A 22 14.35 10.27 -33.06
CA GLY A 22 14.53 11.69 -33.34
C GLY A 22 13.22 12.39 -33.71
N ARG A 23 12.34 11.71 -34.45
CA ARG A 23 10.99 12.19 -34.80
C ARG A 23 10.09 12.25 -33.58
N LEU A 24 10.16 11.26 -32.69
CA LEU A 24 9.44 11.23 -31.43
C LEU A 24 9.80 12.43 -30.56
N LEU A 25 11.09 12.73 -30.39
CA LEU A 25 11.56 13.91 -29.66
C LEU A 25 11.01 15.22 -30.22
N ALA A 26 10.95 15.36 -31.55
CA ALA A 26 10.39 16.55 -32.19
C ALA A 26 8.88 16.69 -31.94
N LEU A 27 8.14 15.58 -32.00
CA LEU A 27 6.70 15.56 -31.71
C LEU A 27 6.41 15.88 -30.25
N LEU A 28 7.16 15.29 -29.30
CA LEU A 28 7.02 15.58 -27.86
C LEU A 28 7.28 17.04 -27.52
N ARG A 29 8.16 17.73 -28.25
CA ARG A 29 8.37 19.19 -28.10
C ARG A 29 7.21 20.02 -28.62
N ALA A 30 6.44 19.49 -29.57
CA ALA A 30 5.34 20.19 -30.21
C ALA A 30 4.02 20.05 -29.45
N LEU A 31 3.87 19.00 -28.63
CA LEU A 31 2.70 18.82 -27.78
C LEU A 31 2.56 19.97 -26.80
N ASP A 32 1.34 20.49 -26.64
CA ASP A 32 1.04 21.41 -25.55
C ASP A 32 1.01 20.70 -24.18
N THR A 33 0.69 21.44 -23.11
CA THR A 33 0.66 20.90 -21.76
C THR A 33 -0.49 19.90 -21.56
N GLU A 34 -1.68 20.15 -22.10
CA GLU A 34 -2.84 19.27 -21.95
C GLU A 34 -2.60 17.95 -22.70
N GLU A 35 -2.07 18.04 -23.91
CA GLU A 35 -1.71 16.88 -24.74
C GLU A 35 -0.58 16.05 -24.15
N LEU A 36 0.41 16.70 -23.52
CA LEU A 36 1.49 15.99 -22.85
C LEU A 36 0.96 15.17 -21.66
N ASN A 37 0.09 15.74 -20.83
CA ASN A 37 -0.52 15.01 -19.72
C ASN A 37 -1.48 13.91 -20.23
N GLU A 38 -2.29 14.17 -21.28
CA GLU A 38 -3.15 13.13 -21.90
C GLU A 38 -2.33 11.96 -22.45
N LEU A 39 -1.14 12.23 -23.02
CA LEU A 39 -0.25 11.17 -23.50
C LEU A 39 0.29 10.31 -22.35
N LEU A 40 0.73 10.95 -21.26
CA LEU A 40 1.42 10.26 -20.16
C LEU A 40 0.45 9.48 -19.27
N ASP A 41 -0.77 9.97 -19.07
CA ASP A 41 -1.82 9.35 -18.26
C ASP A 41 -2.36 8.03 -18.88
N ASP A 42 -2.35 7.90 -20.21
CA ASP A 42 -2.82 6.70 -20.95
C ASP A 42 -1.84 5.50 -20.89
N HIS A 43 -1.18 5.29 -19.76
CA HIS A 43 -0.18 4.23 -19.50
C HIS A 43 0.90 4.12 -20.60
N THR A 44 1.18 5.24 -21.26
CA THR A 44 2.09 5.28 -22.41
C THR A 44 3.48 5.75 -21.99
N ALA A 45 3.64 6.26 -20.76
CA ALA A 45 4.94 6.64 -20.19
C ALA A 45 5.94 5.46 -20.10
N ASP A 46 5.49 4.28 -19.68
CA ASP A 46 6.35 3.07 -19.63
C ASP A 46 6.85 2.69 -21.02
N ARG A 47 5.99 2.79 -22.04
CA ARG A 47 6.39 2.57 -23.43
C ARG A 47 7.30 3.68 -23.93
N LEU A 48 7.01 4.94 -23.62
CA LEU A 48 7.82 6.09 -24.01
C LEU A 48 9.25 5.99 -23.45
N LEU A 49 9.39 5.60 -22.19
CA LEU A 49 10.68 5.60 -21.49
C LEU A 49 11.39 4.24 -21.52
N GLY A 50 10.64 3.16 -21.74
CA GLY A 50 11.13 1.79 -21.87
C GLY A 50 11.40 1.35 -23.32
N ALA A 51 10.75 1.93 -24.34
CA ALA A 51 11.03 1.60 -25.74
C ALA A 51 12.29 2.28 -26.31
N LEU A 52 12.85 3.25 -25.59
CA LEU A 52 14.05 3.98 -25.99
C LEU A 52 15.28 3.34 -25.36
N ASP A 53 16.25 2.95 -26.20
CA ASP A 53 17.52 2.39 -25.74
C ASP A 53 18.66 3.40 -25.90
N ASN A 54 19.57 3.43 -24.93
CA ASN A 54 20.81 4.20 -25.07
C ASN A 54 21.82 3.35 -25.85
N HIS A 55 21.84 3.52 -27.18
CA HIS A 55 22.78 2.78 -28.04
C HIS A 55 24.25 3.06 -27.68
N LEU A 56 25.08 2.00 -27.67
CA LEU A 56 26.53 2.08 -27.39
C LEU A 56 27.28 3.02 -28.35
N LEU A 57 26.76 3.18 -29.57
CA LEU A 57 27.22 4.10 -30.60
C LEU A 57 25.99 4.70 -31.28
N GLY A 58 25.60 5.92 -30.90
CA GLY A 58 24.39 6.58 -31.39
C GLY A 58 23.99 7.76 -30.49
N PRO A 59 23.00 8.56 -30.89
CA PRO A 59 22.45 9.61 -30.03
C PRO A 59 21.81 9.00 -28.77
N ARG A 60 22.01 9.64 -27.62
CA ARG A 60 21.39 9.23 -26.34
C ARG A 60 19.94 9.70 -26.27
N ASN A 61 19.10 9.12 -27.11
CA ASN A 61 17.73 9.56 -27.28
C ASN A 61 16.89 9.34 -26.03
N ARG A 62 17.17 8.28 -25.24
CA ARG A 62 16.56 8.08 -23.93
C ARG A 62 16.89 9.24 -22.98
N ASP A 63 18.17 9.58 -22.81
CA ASP A 63 18.57 10.72 -21.95
C ASP A 63 17.93 12.03 -22.43
N ALA A 64 17.84 12.25 -23.74
CA ALA A 64 17.21 13.44 -24.30
C ALA A 64 15.69 13.52 -24.04
N VAL A 65 14.98 12.38 -24.05
CA VAL A 65 13.56 12.32 -23.68
C VAL A 65 13.38 12.54 -22.19
N ILE A 66 14.23 11.95 -21.34
CA ILE A 66 14.24 12.21 -19.90
C ILE A 66 14.46 13.70 -19.62
N ASP A 67 15.46 14.31 -20.26
CA ASP A 67 15.76 15.73 -20.10
C ASP A 67 14.59 16.62 -20.54
N LEU A 68 13.89 16.25 -21.61
CA LEU A 68 12.74 16.99 -22.09
C LEU A 68 11.56 16.88 -21.12
N VAL A 69 11.14 15.65 -20.80
CA VAL A 69 9.90 15.40 -20.06
C VAL A 69 10.08 15.60 -18.56
N ALA A 70 11.11 14.97 -17.98
CA ALA A 70 11.30 14.90 -16.53
C ALA A 70 12.12 16.07 -15.94
N VAL A 71 12.72 16.92 -16.78
CA VAL A 71 13.52 18.07 -16.32
C VAL A 71 13.02 19.38 -16.90
N GLN A 72 12.98 19.54 -18.22
CA GLN A 72 12.61 20.81 -18.86
C GLN A 72 11.11 21.11 -18.73
N ARG A 73 10.27 20.10 -18.95
CA ARG A 73 8.81 20.20 -18.89
C ARG A 73 8.23 19.66 -17.58
N ALA A 74 9.05 19.42 -16.56
CA ALA A 74 8.62 18.87 -15.28
C ALA A 74 7.55 19.72 -14.58
N GLY A 75 7.57 21.04 -14.76
CA GLY A 75 6.57 21.96 -14.19
C GLY A 75 5.22 21.94 -14.91
N GLU A 76 5.12 21.24 -16.04
CA GLU A 76 3.88 21.08 -16.81
C GLU A 76 3.13 19.80 -16.44
N LEU A 77 3.77 18.89 -15.69
CA LEU A 77 3.21 17.59 -15.34
C LEU A 77 2.30 17.70 -14.12
N ASP A 78 1.04 17.27 -14.28
CA ASP A 78 0.16 16.96 -13.16
C ASP A 78 0.66 15.74 -12.35
N LEU A 79 0.02 15.46 -11.22
CA LEU A 79 0.46 14.39 -10.32
C LEU A 79 0.42 13.00 -10.96
N HIS A 80 -0.60 12.72 -11.78
CA HIS A 80 -0.76 11.43 -12.45
C HIS A 80 0.31 11.22 -13.53
N SER A 81 0.54 12.24 -14.36
CA SER A 81 1.56 12.22 -15.39
C SER A 81 2.98 12.19 -14.80
N ARG A 82 3.19 12.88 -13.67
CA ARG A 82 4.45 12.80 -12.92
C ARG A 82 4.70 11.39 -12.39
N ALA A 83 3.70 10.76 -11.77
CA ALA A 83 3.80 9.38 -11.33
C ALA A 83 4.06 8.44 -12.53
N ALA A 84 3.36 8.63 -13.65
CA ALA A 84 3.56 7.88 -14.88
C ALA A 84 5.00 7.96 -15.41
N VAL A 85 5.61 9.15 -15.39
CA VAL A 85 7.02 9.35 -15.76
C VAL A 85 7.96 8.66 -14.78
N ILE A 86 7.70 8.75 -13.47
CA ILE A 86 8.49 8.03 -12.45
C ILE A 86 8.48 6.53 -12.73
N TYR A 87 7.31 5.93 -13.00
CA TYR A 87 7.20 4.51 -13.33
C TYR A 87 7.97 4.13 -14.59
N GLY A 88 7.83 4.94 -15.66
CA GLY A 88 8.54 4.65 -16.91
C GLY A 88 10.05 4.71 -16.74
N LEU A 89 10.56 5.49 -15.77
CA LEU A 89 11.98 5.52 -15.41
C LEU A 89 12.44 4.29 -14.60
N GLN A 90 11.52 3.59 -13.92
CA GLN A 90 11.77 2.33 -13.23
C GLN A 90 11.74 1.11 -14.16
N THR A 91 11.24 1.27 -15.39
CA THR A 91 11.23 0.17 -16.37
C THR A 91 12.66 -0.16 -16.81
N GLY A 92 13.15 -1.34 -16.40
CA GLY A 92 14.51 -1.80 -16.71
C GLY A 92 15.53 -1.39 -15.65
N ARG A 93 16.75 -1.04 -16.06
CA ARG A 93 17.78 -0.55 -15.13
C ARG A 93 17.66 0.97 -15.00
N THR A 94 17.37 1.46 -13.80
CA THR A 94 17.46 2.88 -13.48
C THR A 94 18.93 3.24 -13.40
N GLY A 95 19.42 4.04 -14.35
CA GLY A 95 20.77 4.62 -14.29
C GLY A 95 20.74 5.99 -13.63
N HIS A 96 21.91 6.49 -13.24
CA HIS A 96 22.09 7.79 -12.58
C HIS A 96 21.26 8.95 -13.19
N ARG A 97 21.11 9.03 -14.52
CA ARG A 97 20.29 10.10 -15.13
C ARG A 97 18.80 9.95 -14.81
N GLY A 98 18.30 8.71 -14.79
CA GLY A 98 16.94 8.38 -14.37
C GLY A 98 16.74 8.64 -12.88
N GLU A 99 17.70 8.26 -12.03
CA GLU A 99 17.65 8.53 -10.59
C GLU A 99 17.59 10.02 -10.27
N GLU A 100 18.44 10.84 -10.92
CA GLU A 100 18.40 12.30 -10.79
C GLU A 100 17.06 12.89 -11.26
N ALA A 101 16.49 12.36 -12.35
CA ALA A 101 15.19 12.79 -12.86
C ALA A 101 14.05 12.42 -11.90
N ILE A 102 14.02 11.18 -11.39
CA ILE A 102 13.07 10.73 -10.36
C ILE A 102 13.16 11.64 -9.15
N ALA A 103 14.36 11.83 -8.60
CA ALA A 103 14.55 12.67 -7.43
C ALA A 103 14.15 14.12 -7.68
N GLY A 104 14.43 14.67 -8.87
CA GLY A 104 13.97 16.00 -9.27
C GLY A 104 12.44 16.10 -9.35
N LEU A 105 11.77 15.08 -9.89
CA LEU A 105 10.31 15.04 -9.97
C LEU A 105 9.66 14.95 -8.59
N VAL A 106 10.21 14.14 -7.68
CA VAL A 106 9.70 14.00 -6.30
C VAL A 106 9.99 15.27 -5.49
N CYS A 107 11.22 15.79 -5.53
CA CYS A 107 11.63 16.96 -4.75
C CYS A 107 11.01 18.29 -5.24
N ALA A 108 10.35 18.29 -6.39
CA ALA A 108 9.63 19.44 -6.92
C ALA A 108 8.19 19.57 -6.37
N VAL A 109 7.69 18.57 -5.64
CA VAL A 109 6.32 18.55 -5.08
C VAL A 109 6.40 18.70 -3.57
N GLU A 110 5.50 19.51 -2.99
CA GLU A 110 5.54 19.94 -1.59
C GLU A 110 4.21 19.64 -0.87
N GLY A 111 4.25 19.54 0.47
CA GLY A 111 3.08 19.35 1.33
C GLY A 111 2.16 18.20 0.93
N ALA A 112 0.85 18.44 0.96
CA ALA A 112 -0.18 17.44 0.65
C ALA A 112 -0.08 16.85 -0.77
N GLU A 113 0.37 17.63 -1.76
CA GLU A 113 0.56 17.12 -3.11
C GLU A 113 1.68 16.07 -3.18
N LEU A 114 2.71 16.18 -2.34
CA LEU A 114 3.75 15.15 -2.25
C LEU A 114 3.18 13.87 -1.65
N THR A 115 2.33 13.98 -0.63
CA THR A 115 1.64 12.82 -0.06
C THR A 115 0.76 12.13 -1.09
N HIS A 116 -0.04 12.88 -1.86
CA HIS A 116 -0.81 12.32 -2.98
C HIS A 116 0.07 11.65 -4.03
N LEU A 117 1.18 12.27 -4.43
CA LEU A 117 2.12 11.67 -5.38
C LEU A 117 2.67 10.33 -4.86
N LYS A 118 3.09 10.29 -3.59
CA LYS A 118 3.59 9.07 -2.94
C LYS A 118 2.54 7.97 -2.94
N ASN A 119 1.28 8.29 -2.66
CA ASN A 119 0.20 7.30 -2.65
C ASN A 119 -0.13 6.83 -4.06
N ILE A 120 -0.18 7.73 -5.06
CA ILE A 120 -0.31 7.33 -6.47
C ILE A 120 0.81 6.33 -6.82
N VAL A 121 2.07 6.67 -6.54
CA VAL A 121 3.26 5.82 -6.76
C VAL A 121 3.13 4.45 -6.07
N ASN A 122 2.58 4.44 -4.87
CA ASN A 122 2.44 3.24 -4.06
C ASN A 122 1.32 2.30 -4.52
N LEU A 123 0.22 2.79 -5.10
CA LEU A 123 -0.95 1.99 -5.48
C LEU A 123 -0.69 0.96 -6.59
N ARG A 124 0.52 0.90 -7.16
CA ARG A 124 0.87 -0.12 -8.15
C ARG A 124 1.22 -1.45 -7.48
N SER A 125 0.70 -2.52 -8.08
CA SER A 125 0.83 -3.90 -7.60
C SER A 125 2.00 -4.68 -8.22
N ASP A 126 2.80 -4.06 -9.10
CA ASP A 126 4.03 -4.63 -9.67
C ASP A 126 5.26 -4.34 -8.78
N HIS A 127 6.46 -4.74 -9.21
CA HIS A 127 7.70 -4.56 -8.44
C HIS A 127 8.17 -3.10 -8.31
N HIS A 128 7.30 -2.12 -8.62
CA HIS A 128 7.63 -0.70 -8.77
C HIS A 128 6.83 0.20 -7.81
N ASP A 129 6.41 -0.32 -6.64
CA ASP A 129 5.85 0.49 -5.56
C ASP A 129 6.85 1.55 -5.04
N LEU A 130 6.38 2.44 -4.15
CA LEU A 130 7.22 3.52 -3.62
C LEU A 130 8.43 3.00 -2.84
N GLU A 131 8.28 1.85 -2.15
CA GLU A 131 9.40 1.20 -1.45
C GLU A 131 10.46 0.71 -2.44
N GLY A 132 10.04 0.02 -3.51
CA GLY A 132 10.89 -0.42 -4.60
C GLY A 132 11.61 0.75 -5.26
N LEU A 133 10.87 1.83 -5.56
CA LEU A 133 11.45 3.05 -6.11
C LEU A 133 12.59 3.58 -5.24
N VAL A 134 12.31 3.81 -3.95
CA VAL A 134 13.23 4.52 -3.08
C VAL A 134 14.37 3.64 -2.60
N PHE A 135 14.12 2.38 -2.23
CA PHE A 135 15.12 1.52 -1.60
C PHE A 135 15.78 0.53 -2.56
N LYS A 136 15.24 0.32 -3.76
CA LYS A 136 15.83 -0.56 -4.79
C LYS A 136 16.30 0.21 -6.02
N ASP A 137 15.46 1.05 -6.61
CA ASP A 137 15.77 1.70 -7.91
C ASP A 137 16.67 2.94 -7.76
N LEU A 138 16.52 3.71 -6.68
CA LEU A 138 17.47 4.76 -6.29
C LEU A 138 18.65 4.13 -5.55
N ASP A 139 19.55 3.48 -6.28
CA ASP A 139 20.71 2.78 -5.68
C ASP A 139 21.80 3.76 -5.20
N ASP A 140 21.91 4.95 -5.81
CA ASP A 140 22.77 6.03 -5.36
C ASP A 140 22.32 6.56 -3.99
N ARG A 141 23.23 6.48 -3.02
CA ARG A 141 22.94 6.80 -1.62
C ARG A 141 22.65 8.28 -1.41
N ASP A 142 23.33 9.16 -2.14
CA ASP A 142 23.18 10.59 -1.97
C ASP A 142 21.87 11.07 -2.62
N ILE A 143 21.50 10.48 -3.77
CA ILE A 143 20.21 10.74 -4.42
C ILE A 143 19.06 10.24 -3.55
N ARG A 144 19.13 9.00 -3.06
CA ARG A 144 18.12 8.43 -2.16
C ARG A 144 17.97 9.26 -0.89
N GLN A 145 19.07 9.64 -0.25
CA GLN A 145 19.01 10.46 0.97
C GLN A 145 18.35 11.81 0.72
N ARG A 146 18.64 12.46 -0.42
CA ARG A 146 18.00 13.72 -0.79
C ARG A 146 16.47 13.58 -0.91
N VAL A 147 15.99 12.47 -1.47
CA VAL A 147 14.53 12.18 -1.55
C VAL A 147 13.94 11.98 -0.16
N LEU A 148 14.59 11.17 0.70
CA LEU A 148 14.13 10.93 2.07
C LEU A 148 14.13 12.21 2.92
N ASP A 149 15.17 13.04 2.80
CA ASP A 149 15.27 14.33 3.50
C ASP A 149 14.14 15.28 3.07
N HIS A 150 13.82 15.32 1.77
CA HIS A 150 12.71 16.10 1.24
C HIS A 150 11.37 15.60 1.80
N ILE A 151 11.11 14.29 1.75
CA ILE A 151 9.90 13.68 2.32
C ILE A 151 9.75 14.06 3.79
N HIS A 152 10.81 13.91 4.58
CA HIS A 152 10.79 14.24 5.99
C HIS A 152 10.53 15.74 6.23
N ALA A 153 11.17 16.62 5.45
CA ALA A 153 10.98 18.06 5.57
C ALA A 153 9.54 18.48 5.24
N GLN A 154 8.90 17.88 4.24
CA GLN A 154 7.54 18.21 3.83
C GLN A 154 6.47 17.67 4.79
N ALA A 155 6.73 16.56 5.48
CA ALA A 155 5.82 16.00 6.47
C ALA A 155 5.71 16.83 7.77
N GLN A 156 6.71 17.66 8.07
CA GLN A 156 6.75 18.45 9.31
C GLN A 156 5.57 19.42 9.40
N GLY A 157 4.70 19.20 10.39
CA GLY A 157 3.55 20.06 10.66
C GLY A 157 2.31 19.77 9.81
N MET A 158 2.29 18.65 9.08
CA MET A 158 1.07 18.13 8.45
C MET A 158 0.25 17.31 9.47
N PRO A 159 -0.97 17.74 9.83
CA PRO A 159 -1.87 16.92 10.64
C PRO A 159 -2.56 15.90 9.73
N VAL A 160 -2.07 14.66 9.73
CA VAL A 160 -2.76 13.50 9.14
C VAL A 160 -3.41 12.73 10.28
N THR A 161 -4.71 12.48 10.18
CA THR A 161 -5.49 11.86 11.27
C THR A 161 -5.83 10.40 10.98
N GLU A 162 -5.88 10.02 9.70
CA GLU A 162 -5.98 8.65 9.26
C GLU A 162 -4.68 7.88 9.48
N ALA A 163 -4.82 6.56 9.62
CA ALA A 163 -3.69 5.67 9.83
C ALA A 163 -3.33 4.94 8.54
N LYS A 164 -2.02 4.85 8.25
CA LYS A 164 -1.54 3.90 7.26
C LYS A 164 -1.68 2.48 7.80
N VAL A 165 -2.46 1.64 7.13
CA VAL A 165 -2.74 0.28 7.60
C VAL A 165 -1.73 -0.71 7.01
N LEU A 166 -0.96 -1.36 7.89
CA LEU A 166 -0.01 -2.41 7.54
C LEU A 166 -0.61 -3.75 7.96
N SER A 167 -0.89 -4.66 7.04
CA SER A 167 -1.64 -5.89 7.36
C SER A 167 -0.93 -7.15 6.89
N ASP A 168 -0.78 -8.16 7.76
CA ASP A 168 -0.58 -9.54 7.29
C ASP A 168 -1.87 -10.08 6.65
N ILE A 169 -1.77 -11.26 6.04
CA ILE A 169 -2.80 -11.88 5.22
C ILE A 169 -3.27 -13.21 5.81
N ASP A 170 -2.37 -14.18 5.95
CA ASP A 170 -2.74 -15.51 6.43
C ASP A 170 -3.07 -15.44 7.93
N ASP A 171 -4.22 -16.01 8.33
CA ASP A 171 -4.80 -15.96 9.69
C ASP A 171 -5.09 -14.54 10.23
N THR A 172 -4.85 -13.51 9.41
CA THR A 172 -5.23 -12.11 9.67
C THR A 172 -6.44 -11.72 8.83
N VAL A 173 -6.37 -11.84 7.50
CA VAL A 173 -7.48 -11.53 6.57
C VAL A 173 -8.26 -12.79 6.19
N PHE A 174 -7.56 -13.91 6.04
CA PHE A 174 -8.15 -15.19 5.66
C PHE A 174 -7.81 -16.30 6.66
N CYS A 175 -8.80 -17.10 7.05
CA CYS A 175 -8.58 -18.31 7.84
C CYS A 175 -7.78 -19.35 7.03
N LYS A 176 -6.55 -19.66 7.42
CA LYS A 176 -5.61 -20.45 6.59
C LYS A 176 -4.91 -21.57 7.35
N LEU A 177 -4.22 -21.29 8.46
CA LEU A 177 -3.23 -22.21 9.02
C LEU A 177 -3.56 -22.63 10.44
N HIS A 178 -3.58 -21.67 11.36
CA HIS A 178 -3.68 -21.87 12.79
C HIS A 178 -5.11 -21.71 13.29
N ASP A 179 -5.90 -20.85 12.64
CA ASP A 179 -7.28 -20.68 13.04
C ASP A 179 -8.15 -21.86 12.57
N HIS A 180 -8.93 -22.39 13.50
CA HIS A 180 -9.86 -23.49 13.27
C HIS A 180 -11.30 -23.11 13.62
N ARG A 181 -11.52 -21.87 14.06
CA ARG A 181 -12.83 -21.35 14.45
C ARG A 181 -13.70 -21.01 13.24
N TYR A 182 -13.10 -20.91 12.06
CA TYR A 182 -13.79 -20.72 10.78
C TYR A 182 -13.41 -21.83 9.79
N PRO A 183 -14.28 -22.15 8.81
CA PRO A 183 -13.89 -22.94 7.65
C PRO A 183 -12.67 -22.35 6.95
N ARG A 184 -11.76 -23.20 6.46
CA ARG A 184 -10.55 -22.73 5.76
C ARG A 184 -10.90 -21.96 4.48
N GLY A 185 -10.19 -20.86 4.24
CA GLY A 185 -10.41 -19.96 3.11
C GLY A 185 -11.46 -18.87 3.36
N THR A 186 -12.14 -18.91 4.52
CA THR A 186 -13.06 -17.86 4.95
C THR A 186 -12.33 -16.53 5.04
N LEU A 187 -12.83 -15.51 4.34
CA LEU A 187 -12.51 -14.11 4.59
C LEU A 187 -13.16 -13.74 5.94
N TYR A 188 -12.37 -13.26 6.91
CA TYR A 188 -12.91 -13.02 8.24
C TYR A 188 -14.02 -11.96 8.22
N PRO A 189 -15.18 -12.22 8.84
CA PRO A 189 -16.29 -11.27 8.89
C PRO A 189 -15.85 -9.90 9.43
N GLY A 190 -16.09 -8.84 8.65
CA GLY A 190 -15.78 -7.46 9.02
C GLY A 190 -14.34 -6.99 8.77
N VAL A 191 -13.41 -7.85 8.33
CA VAL A 191 -12.00 -7.44 8.16
C VAL A 191 -11.81 -6.31 7.15
N LEU A 192 -12.48 -6.40 6.00
CA LEU A 192 -12.36 -5.39 4.95
C LEU A 192 -12.99 -4.05 5.38
N ALA A 193 -14.16 -4.12 6.01
CA ALA A 193 -14.82 -2.93 6.57
C ALA A 193 -13.98 -2.29 7.69
N PHE A 194 -13.24 -3.08 8.46
CA PHE A 194 -12.34 -2.58 9.50
C PHE A 194 -11.10 -1.89 8.91
N GLN A 195 -10.51 -2.46 7.88
CA GLN A 195 -9.41 -1.82 7.13
C GLN A 195 -9.87 -0.50 6.51
N GLU A 196 -11.04 -0.47 5.87
CA GLU A 196 -11.65 0.76 5.34
C GLU A 196 -11.92 1.77 6.46
N ALA A 197 -12.40 1.33 7.63
CA ALA A 197 -12.64 2.21 8.76
C ALA A 197 -11.36 2.91 9.25
N LEU A 198 -10.23 2.21 9.29
CA LEU A 198 -8.93 2.77 9.67
C LEU A 198 -8.40 3.74 8.61
N ASP A 199 -8.58 3.39 7.33
CA ASP A 199 -8.19 4.21 6.18
C ASP A 199 -8.98 5.53 6.12
N MET A 200 -10.26 5.50 6.48
CA MET A 200 -11.11 6.69 6.59
C MET A 200 -10.81 7.57 7.81
N GLY A 201 -10.10 7.03 8.80
CA GLY A 201 -9.74 7.72 10.04
C GLY A 201 -10.92 8.09 10.95
N PRO A 202 -10.67 8.89 11.99
CA PRO A 202 -11.67 9.23 13.00
C PRO A 202 -12.75 10.22 12.52
N ASP A 203 -12.41 11.05 11.54
CA ASP A 203 -13.26 12.16 11.06
C ASP A 203 -14.02 11.84 9.76
N ASP A 204 -13.84 10.65 9.19
CA ASP A 204 -14.42 10.24 7.91
C ASP A 204 -14.03 11.14 6.72
N ASP A 205 -12.89 11.84 6.83
CA ASP A 205 -12.36 12.79 5.84
C ASP A 205 -10.84 12.61 5.67
N PRO A 206 -10.39 11.47 5.12
CA PRO A 206 -8.98 11.16 5.00
C PRO A 206 -8.32 11.99 3.89
N LEU A 207 -7.01 12.26 4.01
CA LEU A 207 -6.23 12.90 2.95
C LEU A 207 -6.18 12.01 1.71
N SER A 208 -6.10 10.69 1.88
CA SER A 208 -6.15 9.71 0.79
C SER A 208 -6.88 8.45 1.20
N ILE A 209 -7.36 7.74 0.19
CA ILE A 209 -8.01 6.43 0.32
C ILE A 209 -7.15 5.38 -0.39
N GLY A 210 -7.15 4.16 0.12
CA GLY A 210 -6.37 3.05 -0.41
C GLY A 210 -4.96 2.95 0.18
N ASP A 211 -4.72 3.46 1.40
CA ASP A 211 -3.38 3.47 2.00
C ASP A 211 -3.01 2.14 2.69
N LEU A 212 -3.83 1.12 2.52
CA LEU A 212 -3.60 -0.26 2.96
C LEU A 212 -2.40 -0.89 2.24
N THR A 213 -1.42 -1.33 3.02
CA THR A 213 -0.24 -2.07 2.53
C THR A 213 -0.25 -3.47 3.12
N PHE A 214 -0.31 -4.47 2.26
CA PHE A 214 -0.21 -5.86 2.70
C PHE A 214 1.26 -6.27 2.88
N VAL A 215 1.58 -6.75 4.07
CA VAL A 215 2.89 -7.23 4.47
C VAL A 215 2.83 -8.75 4.62
N THR A 216 3.11 -9.48 3.54
CA THR A 216 3.05 -10.95 3.55
C THR A 216 4.40 -11.59 3.25
N ALA A 217 4.70 -12.68 3.97
CA ALA A 217 5.80 -13.57 3.61
C ALA A 217 5.44 -14.55 2.47
N ARG A 218 4.17 -14.58 2.02
CA ARG A 218 3.63 -15.56 1.06
C ARG A 218 2.79 -14.90 -0.05
N PRO A 219 3.41 -14.11 -0.93
CA PRO A 219 2.70 -13.36 -1.97
C PRO A 219 1.98 -14.25 -3.01
N MET A 220 2.54 -15.42 -3.35
CA MET A 220 1.92 -16.32 -4.35
C MET A 220 0.59 -16.92 -3.88
N ASP A 221 0.46 -17.21 -2.57
CA ASP A 221 -0.75 -17.77 -1.99
C ASP A 221 -1.88 -16.74 -1.87
N PHE A 222 -1.52 -15.45 -1.80
CA PHE A 222 -2.47 -14.34 -1.80
C PHE A 222 -3.17 -14.20 -3.16
N PHE A 223 -2.43 -14.23 -4.27
CA PHE A 223 -3.03 -14.11 -5.61
C PHE A 223 -4.05 -15.22 -5.90
N GLY A 224 -3.78 -16.45 -5.48
CA GLY A 224 -4.72 -17.56 -5.63
C GLY A 224 -6.01 -17.41 -4.80
N LEU A 225 -5.99 -16.67 -3.68
CA LEU A 225 -7.19 -16.36 -2.89
C LEU A 225 -8.02 -15.26 -3.52
N VAL A 226 -7.35 -14.20 -4.00
CA VAL A 226 -8.00 -13.08 -4.71
C VAL A 226 -8.75 -13.56 -5.94
N GLU A 227 -8.22 -14.57 -6.64
CA GLU A 227 -8.90 -15.17 -7.79
C GLU A 227 -10.15 -15.99 -7.42
N ASN A 228 -10.19 -16.59 -6.22
CA ASN A 228 -11.30 -17.43 -5.75
C ASN A 228 -12.44 -16.63 -5.13
N HIS A 229 -12.15 -15.44 -4.59
CA HIS A 229 -13.17 -14.52 -4.10
C HIS A 229 -13.70 -13.65 -5.24
N SER A 230 -14.98 -13.24 -5.15
CA SER A 230 -15.57 -12.46 -6.24
C SER A 230 -14.78 -11.15 -6.40
N ARG A 231 -14.27 -10.91 -7.62
CA ARG A 231 -13.58 -9.66 -7.98
C ARG A 231 -14.41 -8.42 -7.65
N GLU A 232 -15.74 -8.55 -7.52
CA GLU A 232 -16.64 -7.47 -7.10
C GLU A 232 -16.56 -7.18 -5.58
N SER A 233 -16.43 -8.21 -4.73
CA SER A 233 -16.24 -8.03 -3.28
C SER A 233 -14.91 -7.36 -2.95
N LEU A 234 -13.84 -7.73 -3.67
CA LEU A 234 -12.51 -7.12 -3.50
C LEU A 234 -12.43 -5.72 -4.13
N LYS A 235 -13.09 -5.48 -5.28
CA LYS A 235 -13.19 -4.13 -5.88
C LYS A 235 -13.97 -3.15 -5.03
N LYS A 236 -15.05 -3.58 -4.37
CA LYS A 236 -15.83 -2.72 -3.46
C LYS A 236 -15.04 -2.29 -2.21
N ALA A 237 -14.06 -3.09 -1.81
CA ALA A 237 -13.24 -2.87 -0.62
C ALA A 237 -11.92 -2.12 -0.90
N GLY A 238 -11.74 -1.50 -2.07
CA GLY A 238 -10.48 -0.82 -2.42
C GLY A 238 -9.29 -1.77 -2.66
N VAL A 239 -9.51 -3.09 -2.58
CA VAL A 239 -8.49 -4.15 -2.73
C VAL A 239 -8.08 -4.35 -4.21
N ALA A 240 -8.58 -3.52 -5.12
CA ALA A 240 -8.21 -3.56 -6.53
C ALA A 240 -6.89 -2.83 -6.82
N ASP A 241 -6.47 -1.90 -5.95
CA ASP A 241 -5.30 -1.03 -6.13
C ASP A 241 -4.21 -1.32 -5.08
N LEU A 242 -3.97 -2.60 -4.78
CA LEU A 242 -3.06 -3.00 -3.70
C LEU A 242 -1.59 -2.86 -4.04
N SER A 243 -0.86 -2.16 -3.17
CA SER A 243 0.56 -2.47 -2.95
C SER A 243 0.67 -3.78 -2.14
N VAL A 244 1.17 -4.84 -2.77
CA VAL A 244 1.52 -6.09 -2.10
C VAL A 244 3.02 -6.13 -1.94
N MET A 245 3.50 -5.99 -0.69
CA MET A 245 4.93 -6.14 -0.41
C MET A 245 5.33 -7.61 -0.53
N SER A 246 5.74 -8.02 -1.72
CA SER A 246 6.28 -9.35 -1.98
C SER A 246 7.75 -9.40 -1.56
N GLY A 247 8.02 -10.09 -0.44
CA GLY A 247 9.37 -10.58 -0.18
C GLY A 247 9.83 -11.47 -1.33
N SER A 248 11.09 -11.30 -1.75
CA SER A 248 11.74 -12.03 -2.86
C SER A 248 11.34 -13.52 -2.94
N PRO A 249 11.01 -14.08 -4.13
CA PRO A 249 10.38 -15.40 -4.30
C PRO A 249 11.30 -16.61 -4.09
N PHE A 250 12.31 -16.52 -3.22
CA PHE A 250 13.14 -17.66 -2.86
C PHE A 250 13.36 -17.80 -1.36
N SER A 251 13.13 -19.03 -0.93
CA SER A 251 13.52 -19.70 0.32
C SER A 251 12.51 -19.70 1.47
N LEU A 252 12.19 -20.93 1.88
CA LEU A 252 11.74 -21.34 3.21
C LEU A 252 12.67 -20.70 4.25
N LEU A 253 12.23 -19.60 4.84
CA LEU A 253 12.97 -18.85 5.84
C LEU A 253 12.32 -19.07 7.21
N SER A 254 13.15 -19.18 8.25
CA SER A 254 12.72 -19.28 9.65
C SER A 254 11.78 -18.12 10.06
N LEU A 255 10.94 -18.35 11.08
CA LEU A 255 10.06 -17.32 11.66
C LEU A 255 10.81 -16.00 11.95
N ASP A 256 12.01 -16.09 12.55
CA ASP A 256 12.85 -14.93 12.88
C ASP A 256 13.28 -14.11 11.65
N THR A 257 13.56 -14.78 10.53
CA THR A 257 13.93 -14.11 9.26
C THR A 257 12.74 -13.48 8.55
N MET A 258 11.52 -14.02 8.74
CA MET A 258 10.30 -13.41 8.23
C MET A 258 9.92 -12.17 9.05
N ALA A 259 9.96 -12.26 10.37
CA ALA A 259 9.78 -11.13 11.28
C ALA A 259 10.80 -10.01 11.01
N GLY A 260 12.08 -10.37 10.78
CA GLY A 260 13.13 -9.42 10.42
C GLY A 260 12.85 -8.66 9.13
N LYS A 261 12.41 -9.35 8.08
CA LYS A 261 12.01 -8.70 6.81
C LYS A 261 10.77 -7.84 6.94
N LYS A 262 9.76 -8.27 7.72
CA LYS A 262 8.58 -7.43 8.00
C LYS A 262 9.00 -6.12 8.67
N LEU A 263 9.88 -6.18 9.68
CA LEU A 263 10.36 -4.99 10.37
C LEU A 263 11.17 -4.06 9.47
N GLU A 264 12.04 -4.59 8.61
CA GLU A 264 12.79 -3.79 7.64
C GLU A 264 11.84 -3.05 6.68
N ASN A 265 10.87 -3.77 6.11
CA ASN A 265 9.85 -3.20 5.23
C ASN A 265 9.01 -2.10 5.91
N ILE A 266 8.68 -2.28 7.19
CA ILE A 266 7.90 -1.30 7.95
C ILE A 266 8.78 -0.10 8.32
N ALA A 267 10.06 -0.30 8.65
CA ALA A 267 11.01 0.79 8.88
C ALA A 267 11.21 1.64 7.62
N HIS A 268 11.15 1.04 6.43
CA HIS A 268 11.10 1.79 5.16
C HIS A 268 9.82 2.61 5.06
N HIS A 269 8.66 2.04 5.37
CA HIS A 269 7.39 2.76 5.37
C HIS A 269 7.39 3.97 6.31
N VAL A 270 7.92 3.82 7.53
CA VAL A 270 8.05 4.94 8.49
C VAL A 270 8.88 6.09 7.91
N GLN A 271 9.89 5.81 7.09
CA GLN A 271 10.69 6.82 6.42
C GLN A 271 9.99 7.45 5.20
N LEU A 272 9.15 6.67 4.49
CA LEU A 272 8.42 7.12 3.31
C LEU A 272 7.17 7.93 3.66
N TYR A 273 6.57 7.66 4.82
CA TYR A 273 5.31 8.24 5.27
C TYR A 273 5.40 8.84 6.68
N PRO A 274 6.38 9.74 6.94
CA PRO A 274 6.55 10.32 8.27
C PRO A 274 5.39 11.24 8.69
N GLU A 275 4.55 11.68 7.75
CA GLU A 275 3.32 12.42 8.05
C GLU A 275 2.20 11.52 8.59
N TYR A 276 2.21 10.22 8.28
CA TYR A 276 1.19 9.28 8.73
C TYR A 276 1.55 8.69 10.09
N ARG A 277 0.51 8.46 10.88
CA ARG A 277 0.56 7.43 11.93
C ARG A 277 0.17 6.10 11.30
N MET A 278 0.60 4.98 11.88
CA MET A 278 0.33 3.66 11.29
C MET A 278 -0.27 2.71 12.31
N THR A 279 -1.06 1.78 11.78
CA THR A 279 -1.58 0.63 12.53
C THR A 279 -1.07 -0.65 11.89
N PHE A 280 -0.70 -1.62 12.72
CA PHE A 280 -0.30 -2.94 12.25
C PHE A 280 -1.37 -3.98 12.60
N MET A 281 -1.71 -4.82 11.63
CA MET A 281 -2.63 -5.95 11.77
C MET A 281 -1.89 -7.25 11.50
N GLY A 282 -2.02 -8.21 12.40
CA GLY A 282 -1.37 -9.51 12.27
C GLY A 282 -2.06 -10.60 13.07
N ASP A 283 -1.46 -11.79 13.13
CA ASP A 283 -1.98 -12.94 13.87
C ASP A 283 -1.03 -13.42 14.99
N SER A 284 -1.61 -14.11 15.96
CA SER A 284 -0.88 -14.62 17.13
C SER A 284 -0.07 -15.91 16.86
N GLY A 285 -0.27 -16.58 15.74
CA GLY A 285 0.37 -17.83 15.34
C GLY A 285 1.65 -17.67 14.50
N GLN A 286 1.85 -16.54 13.82
CA GLN A 286 2.94 -16.36 12.84
C GLN A 286 4.07 -15.40 13.26
N GLY A 287 4.12 -15.02 14.54
CA GLY A 287 5.16 -14.14 15.09
C GLY A 287 4.86 -12.65 15.01
N ASP A 288 3.65 -12.27 14.58
CA ASP A 288 3.27 -10.85 14.45
C ASP A 288 3.16 -10.13 15.78
N VAL A 289 2.92 -10.86 16.88
CA VAL A 289 3.00 -10.30 18.24
C VAL A 289 4.38 -9.67 18.48
N GLN A 290 5.45 -10.41 18.17
CA GLN A 290 6.82 -9.93 18.36
C GLN A 290 7.16 -8.78 17.40
N VAL A 291 6.65 -8.83 16.16
CA VAL A 291 6.77 -7.72 15.21
C VAL A 291 6.09 -6.48 15.79
N GLY A 292 4.85 -6.60 16.25
CA GLY A 292 4.08 -5.52 16.86
C GLY A 292 4.76 -4.88 18.07
N GLU A 293 5.27 -5.70 18.99
CA GLU A 293 6.03 -5.20 20.15
C GLU A 293 7.29 -4.45 19.74
N ARG A 294 8.03 -4.96 18.76
CA ARG A 294 9.23 -4.29 18.25
C ARG A 294 8.92 -2.99 17.53
N LEU A 295 7.86 -2.95 16.73
CA LEU A 295 7.40 -1.71 16.09
C LEU A 295 7.08 -0.64 17.12
N TRP A 296 6.40 -1.01 18.20
CA TRP A 296 6.13 -0.09 19.29
C TRP A 296 7.41 0.40 19.99
N GLN A 297 8.39 -0.47 20.20
CA GLN A 297 9.67 -0.12 20.84
C GLN A 297 10.56 0.75 19.95
N GLU A 298 10.62 0.46 18.65
CA GLU A 298 11.50 1.11 17.68
C GLU A 298 10.88 2.41 17.12
N PHE A 299 9.55 2.46 16.95
CA PHE A 299 8.83 3.57 16.32
C PHE A 299 7.58 4.02 17.12
N PRO A 300 7.71 4.34 18.43
CA PRO A 300 6.56 4.66 19.29
C PRO A 300 5.77 5.90 18.83
N GLU A 301 6.42 6.85 18.15
CA GLU A 301 5.76 8.06 17.67
C GLU A 301 4.94 7.83 16.40
N ALA A 302 5.37 6.87 15.56
CA ALA A 302 4.69 6.54 14.31
C ALA A 302 3.55 5.54 14.50
N MET A 303 3.58 4.68 15.54
CA MET A 303 2.57 3.63 15.76
C MET A 303 1.39 4.12 16.62
N ASP A 304 0.18 3.92 16.11
CA ASP A 304 -1.06 4.17 16.86
C ASP A 304 -1.49 2.97 17.69
N ALA A 305 -1.57 1.82 17.03
CA ALA A 305 -2.04 0.57 17.60
C ALA A 305 -1.54 -0.63 16.80
N VAL A 306 -1.39 -1.75 17.49
CA VAL A 306 -1.22 -3.06 16.88
C VAL A 306 -2.44 -3.91 17.21
N PHE A 307 -3.09 -4.46 16.19
CA PHE A 307 -4.24 -5.36 16.31
C PHE A 307 -3.79 -6.77 15.96
N ILE A 308 -3.87 -7.68 16.94
CA ILE A 308 -3.52 -9.09 16.77
C ILE A 308 -4.78 -9.93 16.80
N HIS A 309 -5.06 -10.60 15.68
CA HIS A 309 -6.08 -11.61 15.62
C HIS A 309 -5.64 -12.85 16.41
N ASP A 310 -6.35 -13.16 17.49
CA ASP A 310 -5.99 -14.28 18.37
C ASP A 310 -6.52 -15.60 17.82
N VAL A 311 -5.63 -16.41 17.26
CA VAL A 311 -5.89 -17.70 16.64
C VAL A 311 -5.32 -18.87 17.44
N VAL A 312 -4.63 -18.58 18.56
CA VAL A 312 -3.97 -19.57 19.42
C VAL A 312 -4.50 -19.59 20.87
N ASP A 313 -5.57 -18.84 21.15
CA ASP A 313 -6.20 -18.73 22.48
C ASP A 313 -5.23 -18.19 23.55
N THR A 314 -4.67 -17.00 23.28
CA THR A 314 -3.77 -16.29 24.18
C THR A 314 -4.48 -15.92 25.48
N GLY A 315 -3.94 -16.38 26.61
CA GLY A 315 -4.54 -16.18 27.93
C GLY A 315 -4.70 -14.70 28.32
N ILE A 316 -5.77 -14.41 29.07
CA ILE A 316 -6.18 -13.03 29.46
C ILE A 316 -5.04 -12.23 30.10
N GLN A 317 -4.20 -12.86 30.93
CA GLN A 317 -3.09 -12.18 31.59
C GLN A 317 -2.03 -11.73 30.58
N ALA A 318 -1.67 -12.58 29.61
CA ALA A 318 -0.73 -12.23 28.55
C ALA A 318 -1.30 -11.13 27.65
N ARG A 319 -2.58 -11.20 27.28
CA ARG A 319 -3.25 -10.12 26.51
C ARG A 319 -3.14 -8.77 27.22
N ARG A 320 -3.26 -8.73 28.56
CA ARG A 320 -3.11 -7.51 29.36
C ARG A 320 -1.68 -6.98 29.39
N GLU A 321 -0.69 -7.86 29.46
CA GLU A 321 0.73 -7.47 29.43
C GLU A 321 1.12 -6.88 28.06
N HIS A 322 0.62 -7.46 26.97
CA HIS A 322 0.82 -6.92 25.61
C HIS A 322 0.08 -5.58 25.40
N ALA A 323 -1.09 -5.41 26.00
CA ALA A 323 -1.84 -4.16 25.96
C ALA A 323 -1.08 -2.96 26.55
N GLU A 324 -0.19 -3.17 27.52
CA GLU A 324 0.70 -2.12 28.05
C GLU A 324 1.65 -1.55 26.97
N HIS A 325 1.88 -2.31 25.90
CA HIS A 325 2.68 -1.95 24.74
C HIS A 325 1.82 -1.63 23.51
N ARG A 326 0.54 -1.32 23.71
CA ARG A 326 -0.46 -1.05 22.65
C ARG A 326 -0.65 -2.19 21.64
N VAL A 327 -0.34 -3.42 22.05
CA VAL A 327 -0.61 -4.63 21.28
C VAL A 327 -1.92 -5.24 21.79
N TRP A 328 -2.96 -5.10 20.98
CA TRP A 328 -4.34 -5.45 21.33
C TRP A 328 -4.78 -6.72 20.63
N PHE A 329 -5.06 -7.75 21.44
CA PHE A 329 -5.59 -9.00 20.93
C PHE A 329 -7.11 -8.92 20.76
N HIS A 330 -7.63 -9.46 19.66
CA HIS A 330 -9.05 -9.54 19.39
C HIS A 330 -9.43 -10.91 18.83
N ASP A 331 -10.66 -11.36 19.11
CA ASP A 331 -11.18 -12.64 18.60
C ASP A 331 -12.05 -12.45 17.35
N THR A 332 -12.62 -11.26 17.17
CA THR A 332 -13.41 -10.87 15.99
C THR A 332 -13.01 -9.48 15.53
N TYR A 333 -13.32 -9.14 14.27
CA TYR A 333 -13.11 -7.78 13.76
C TYR A 333 -14.08 -6.75 14.32
N VAL A 334 -15.22 -7.18 14.88
CA VAL A 334 -16.08 -6.31 15.69
C VAL A 334 -15.36 -5.89 16.98
N GLY A 335 -14.67 -6.82 17.63
CA GLY A 335 -13.84 -6.53 18.79
C GLY A 335 -12.67 -5.60 18.46
N ALA A 336 -11.99 -5.83 17.33
CA ALA A 336 -10.95 -4.93 16.83
C ALA A 336 -11.47 -3.51 16.60
N ALA A 337 -12.61 -3.38 15.90
CA ALA A 337 -13.25 -2.10 15.62
C ALA A 337 -13.73 -1.40 16.90
N ALA A 338 -14.27 -2.15 17.88
CA ALA A 338 -14.64 -1.59 19.18
C ALA A 338 -13.42 -0.99 19.88
N LYS A 339 -12.27 -1.67 19.83
CA LYS A 339 -11.02 -1.14 20.38
C LYS A 339 -10.50 0.07 19.60
N ALA A 340 -10.56 0.05 18.27
CA ALA A 340 -10.18 1.20 17.46
C ALA A 340 -11.06 2.43 17.74
N LEU A 341 -12.36 2.23 17.97
CA LEU A 341 -13.27 3.29 18.39
C LEU A 341 -12.88 3.85 19.78
N GLU A 342 -12.57 2.98 20.73
CA GLU A 342 -12.09 3.38 22.08
C GLU A 342 -10.80 4.23 22.00
N LEU A 343 -9.90 3.87 21.09
CA LEU A 343 -8.64 4.59 20.85
C LEU A 343 -8.82 5.87 20.02
N GLY A 344 -10.01 6.14 19.49
CA GLY A 344 -10.29 7.29 18.64
C GLY A 344 -9.64 7.19 17.25
N LEU A 345 -9.44 5.97 16.74
CA LEU A 345 -8.87 5.73 15.41
C LEU A 345 -9.93 5.67 14.30
N ILE A 346 -11.17 5.36 14.66
CA ILE A 346 -12.29 5.26 13.72
C ILE A 346 -13.52 5.98 14.27
N SER A 347 -14.38 6.46 13.38
CA SER A 347 -15.65 7.08 13.76
C SER A 347 -16.67 6.06 14.25
N ARG A 348 -17.67 6.52 15.02
CA ARG A 348 -18.81 5.67 15.43
C ARG A 348 -19.62 5.17 14.22
N THR A 349 -19.67 5.95 13.15
CA THR A 349 -20.36 5.55 11.91
C THR A 349 -19.63 4.37 11.29
N ARG A 350 -18.29 4.42 11.24
CA ARG A 350 -17.46 3.34 10.73
C ARG A 350 -17.52 2.08 11.60
N TRP A 351 -17.49 2.22 12.91
CA TRP A 351 -17.70 1.07 13.80
C TRP A 351 -19.03 0.35 13.51
N LYS A 352 -20.14 1.08 13.31
CA LYS A 352 -21.42 0.46 12.94
C LYS A 352 -21.36 -0.24 11.59
N HIS A 353 -20.70 0.37 10.60
CA HIS A 353 -20.49 -0.24 9.30
C HIS A 353 -19.74 -1.58 9.41
N VAL A 354 -18.68 -1.65 10.23
CA VAL A 354 -17.97 -2.91 10.50
C VAL A 354 -18.90 -3.96 11.10
N VAL A 355 -19.73 -3.58 12.07
CA VAL A 355 -20.71 -4.49 12.69
C VAL A 355 -21.70 -5.02 11.65
N ASP A 356 -22.26 -4.15 10.82
CA ASP A 356 -23.27 -4.51 9.82
C ASP A 356 -22.68 -5.47 8.75
N GLU A 357 -21.49 -5.15 8.21
CA GLU A 357 -20.79 -5.99 7.23
C GLU A 357 -20.36 -7.33 7.84
N ALA A 358 -19.89 -7.33 9.09
CA ALA A 358 -19.52 -8.56 9.79
C ALA A 358 -20.74 -9.45 10.06
N ALA A 359 -21.88 -8.86 10.45
CA ALA A 359 -23.13 -9.60 10.65
C ALA A 359 -23.62 -10.24 9.34
N GLN A 360 -23.58 -9.50 8.23
CA GLN A 360 -23.95 -10.04 6.92
C GLN A 360 -23.01 -11.18 6.51
N ALA A 361 -21.70 -10.97 6.62
CA ALA A 361 -20.70 -11.99 6.26
C ALA A 361 -20.84 -13.27 7.10
N LEU A 362 -21.20 -13.16 8.40
CA LEU A 362 -21.44 -14.33 9.25
C LEU A 362 -22.60 -15.21 8.77
N GLU A 363 -23.67 -14.62 8.22
CA GLU A 363 -24.81 -15.37 7.67
C GLU A 363 -24.48 -16.08 6.36
N GLU A 364 -23.49 -15.60 5.62
CA GLU A 364 -23.06 -16.16 4.33
C GLU A 364 -22.09 -17.34 4.49
N ILE A 365 -21.52 -17.56 5.69
CA ILE A 365 -20.57 -18.64 5.95
C ILE A 365 -21.27 -20.01 5.93
N VAL A 366 -20.70 -20.93 5.16
CA VAL A 366 -21.03 -22.36 5.22
C VAL A 366 -20.14 -23.04 6.25
N TRP A 367 -20.65 -23.24 7.45
CA TRP A 367 -19.91 -23.78 8.60
C TRP A 367 -19.61 -25.28 8.47
N ASP A 368 -18.45 -25.70 9.00
CA ASP A 368 -18.09 -27.13 9.06
C ASP A 368 -18.94 -27.88 10.09
N SER A 369 -19.40 -27.17 11.13
CA SER A 369 -20.28 -27.71 12.18
C SER A 369 -21.10 -26.63 12.87
N GLY A 370 -22.24 -27.03 13.46
CA GLY A 370 -23.05 -26.11 14.27
C GLY A 370 -22.40 -25.68 15.59
N GLU A 371 -21.43 -26.43 16.11
CA GLU A 371 -20.64 -26.03 17.29
C GLU A 371 -19.70 -24.87 16.95
N GLN A 372 -19.03 -24.97 15.79
CA GLN A 372 -18.17 -23.91 15.25
C GLN A 372 -18.97 -22.62 15.04
N GLU A 373 -20.15 -22.72 14.40
CA GLU A 373 -21.06 -21.59 14.21
C GLU A 373 -21.47 -20.97 15.56
N ALA A 374 -21.95 -21.79 16.51
CA ALA A 374 -22.41 -21.30 17.81
C ALA A 374 -21.30 -20.59 18.61
N ALA A 375 -20.08 -21.14 18.57
CA ALA A 375 -18.92 -20.54 19.23
C ALA A 375 -18.58 -19.16 18.65
N MET A 376 -18.54 -19.04 17.32
CA MET A 376 -18.24 -17.75 16.67
C MET A 376 -19.33 -16.72 16.86
N ARG A 377 -20.60 -17.11 16.81
CA ARG A 377 -21.72 -16.21 17.11
C ARG A 377 -21.66 -15.72 18.56
N ALA A 378 -21.27 -16.56 19.52
CA ALA A 378 -21.09 -16.14 20.91
C ALA A 378 -19.98 -15.09 21.08
N LEU A 379 -18.86 -15.24 20.37
CA LEU A 379 -17.78 -14.24 20.35
C LEU A 379 -18.23 -12.92 19.72
N PHE A 380 -18.97 -12.99 18.61
CA PHE A 380 -19.52 -11.81 17.94
C PHE A 380 -20.47 -11.03 18.86
N GLU A 381 -21.42 -11.70 19.52
CA GLU A 381 -22.37 -11.06 20.44
C GLU A 381 -21.68 -10.43 21.66
N ARG A 382 -20.63 -11.08 22.19
CA ARG A 382 -19.80 -10.51 23.26
C ARG A 382 -19.17 -9.20 22.81
N ASP A 383 -18.49 -9.20 21.67
CA ASP A 383 -17.75 -8.03 21.17
C ASP A 383 -18.70 -6.89 20.76
N LEU A 384 -19.89 -7.23 20.24
CA LEU A 384 -20.94 -6.27 19.95
C LEU A 384 -21.45 -5.57 21.21
N ALA A 385 -21.69 -6.32 22.29
CA ALA A 385 -22.14 -5.77 23.56
C ALA A 385 -21.10 -4.83 24.18
N ASP A 386 -19.83 -5.22 24.14
CA ASP A 386 -18.71 -4.40 24.63
C ASP A 386 -18.58 -3.09 23.82
N GLY A 387 -18.67 -3.16 22.49
CA GLY A 387 -18.64 -1.98 21.62
C GLY A 387 -19.85 -1.06 21.79
N ALA A 388 -21.05 -1.60 21.97
CA ALA A 388 -22.27 -0.83 22.16
C ALA A 388 -22.24 0.01 23.46
N GLY A 389 -21.63 -0.51 24.52
CA GLY A 389 -21.46 0.20 25.79
C GLY A 389 -20.47 1.38 25.73
N MET A 390 -19.53 1.34 24.79
CA MET A 390 -18.59 2.45 24.53
C MET A 390 -19.20 3.51 23.60
N ALA A 391 -20.13 3.09 22.74
CA ALA A 391 -20.79 3.95 21.77
C ALA A 391 -21.99 4.73 22.35
N SER A 392 -22.56 4.33 23.48
CA SER A 392 -23.68 5.01 24.16
C SER A 392 -23.23 6.26 24.90
#